data_AF-A0A966DPI1-F1
#
_entry.id   AF-A0A966DPI1-F1
#
_cell.length_a   1.000
_cell.length_b   1.000
_cell.length_c   1.000
_cell.angle_alpha   90.00
_cell.angle_beta   90.00
_cell.angle_gamma   90.00
#
_symmetry.space_group_name_H-M   'P 1'
#
loop_
_entity.id
_entity.type
_entity.pdbx_description
1 polymer ?
#
loop_
_entity_poly.entity_id
_entity_poly.type
_entity_poly.pdbx_seq_one_letter_code
_entity_poly.pdbx_strand_id
1 'polypeptide(L)' 'MKVKNKVFIVTGAGSGIGRELTLQLVKRGAKVAMVDLHDQGLVE' A
#
# COMPACT_ATOMS: atom_id res chain seq x y z
N MET A 1 7.56 13.86 -2.21
CA MET A 1 8.37 12.88 -2.98
C MET A 1 7.71 12.59 -4.33
N LYS A 2 8.47 12.51 -5.43
CA LYS A 2 7.97 11.99 -6.72
C LYS A 2 7.88 10.46 -6.64
N VAL A 3 6.66 9.91 -6.61
CA VAL A 3 6.40 8.46 -6.40
C VAL A 3 5.83 7.74 -7.62
N LYS A 4 5.37 8.49 -8.64
CA LYS A 4 4.81 7.93 -9.86
C LYS A 4 5.79 6.95 -10.51
N ASN A 5 5.29 5.78 -10.92
CA ASN A 5 6.02 4.68 -11.55
C ASN A 5 7.13 4.06 -10.68
N LYS A 6 7.21 4.38 -9.38
CA LYS A 6 8.10 3.70 -8.43
C LYS A 6 7.41 2.49 -7.80
N VAL A 7 8.20 1.52 -7.36
CA VAL A 7 7.75 0.29 -6.71
C VAL A 7 8.00 0.38 -5.21
N PHE A 8 7.01 0.03 -4.41
CA PHE A 8 7.07 0.00 -2.94
C PHE A 8 6.61 -1.35 -2.42
N ILE A 9 7.14 -1.75 -1.26
CA ILE A 9 6.60 -2.83 -0.44
C ILE A 9 6.09 -2.17 0.85
N VAL A 10 4.84 -2.43 1.22
CA VAL A 10 4.25 -1.90 2.45
C VAL A 10 3.80 -3.06 3.32
N THR A 11 4.37 -3.17 4.53
CA THR A 11 3.94 -4.12 5.56
C THR A 11 2.84 -3.52 6.43
N GLY A 12 1.93 -4.36 6.94
CA GLY A 12 0.75 -3.86 7.66
C GLY A 12 -0.22 -3.11 6.74
N ALA A 13 -0.23 -3.44 5.44
CA ALA A 13 -0.98 -2.71 4.42
C ALA A 13 -2.50 -2.92 4.50
N GLY A 14 -2.97 -3.87 5.29
CA GLY A 14 -4.39 -4.21 5.42
C GLY A 14 -5.15 -3.34 6.42
N SER A 15 -4.46 -2.56 7.27
CA SER A 15 -5.14 -1.72 8.28
C SER A 15 -4.36 -0.46 8.66
N GLY A 16 -5.05 0.46 9.35
CA GLY A 16 -4.45 1.64 9.97
C GLY A 16 -3.59 2.49 9.03
N ILE A 17 -2.39 2.84 9.51
CA ILE A 17 -1.46 3.71 8.78
C ILE A 17 -0.92 3.04 7.51
N GLY A 18 -0.65 1.74 7.54
CA GLY A 18 -0.14 1.02 6.38
C GLY A 18 -1.14 0.99 5.23
N ARG A 19 -2.44 0.84 5.53
CA ARG A 19 -3.53 0.95 4.55
C ARG A 19 -3.60 2.35 3.95
N GLU A 20 -3.67 3.40 4.77
CA GLU A 20 -3.77 4.77 4.26
C GLU A 20 -2.53 5.15 3.43
N LEU A 21 -1.33 4.77 3.87
CA LEU A 21 -0.10 4.98 3.11
C LEU A 21 -0.16 4.31 1.74
N THR A 22 -0.59 3.05 1.69
CA THR A 22 -0.75 2.28 0.45
C THR A 22 -1.71 2.99 -0.49
N LEU A 23 -2.88 3.41 0.00
CA LEU A 23 -3.88 4.14 -0.80
C LEU A 23 -3.31 5.44 -1.37
N GLN A 24 -2.59 6.21 -0.57
CA GLN A 24 -1.95 7.46 -1.03
C GLN A 24 -0.85 7.21 -2.08
N LEU A 25 -0.06 6.14 -1.94
CA LEU A 25 0.96 5.75 -2.91
C LEU A 25 0.34 5.35 -4.25
N VAL A 26 -0.66 4.47 -4.23
CA VAL A 26 -1.38 4.01 -5.42
C VAL A 26 -2.08 5.18 -6.11
N LYS A 27 -2.78 6.04 -5.36
CA LYS A 27 -3.45 7.25 -5.89
C LYS A 27 -2.48 8.20 -6.61
N ARG A 28 -1.20 8.20 -6.22
CA ARG A 28 -0.14 9.03 -6.83
C ARG A 28 0.60 8.30 -7.96
N GLY A 29 0.12 7.12 -8.38
CA GLY A 29 0.65 6.35 -9.51
C GLY A 29 1.87 5.51 -9.18
N ALA A 30 2.09 5.16 -7.91
CA ALA A 30 3.08 4.16 -7.54
C ALA A 30 2.52 2.74 -7.76
N LYS A 31 3.43 1.78 -7.92
CA LYS A 31 3.13 0.34 -7.85
C LYS A 31 3.46 -0.13 -6.43
N VAL A 32 2.54 -0.83 -5.79
CA VAL A 32 2.71 -1.25 -4.39
C VAL A 32 2.45 -2.75 -4.25
N ALA A 33 3.40 -3.47 -3.66
CA ALA A 33 3.18 -4.80 -3.12
C ALA A 33 2.72 -4.65 -1.67
N MET A 34 1.49 -5.08 -1.40
CA MET A 34 0.87 -5.00 -0.09
C MET A 34 1.17 -6.30 0.67
N VAL A 35 1.65 -6.17 1.91
CA VAL A 35 1.99 -7.31 2.77
C VAL A 35 1.30 -7.12 4.11
N ASP A 36 0.52 -8.10 4.52
CA ASP A 36 -0.10 -8.15 5.84
C ASP A 36 -0.19 -9.60 6.31
N LEU A 37 -0.33 -9.81 7.61
CA LEU A 37 -0.53 -11.14 8.20
C LEU A 37 -1.94 -11.65 7.93
N HIS A 38 -2.92 -10.75 7.90
CA HIS A 38 -4.31 -11.08 7.64
C HIS A 38 -4.69 -10.65 6.23
N ASP A 39 -5.15 -11.61 5.44
CA ASP A 39 -5.57 -11.41 4.05
C ASP A 39 -6.81 -10.53 3.94
N GLN A 40 -7.75 -10.59 4.89
CA GLN A 40 -8.99 -9.81 4.89
C GLN A 40 -8.80 -8.32 4.58
N GLY A 41 -7.78 -7.68 5.17
CA GLY A 41 -7.52 -6.25 4.93
C GLY A 41 -6.90 -5.93 3.57
N LEU A 42 -6.41 -6.95 2.84
CA LEU A 42 -5.79 -6.80 1.53
C LEU A 42 -6.78 -6.98 0.36
N VAL A 43 -7.88 -7.71 0.58
CA VAL A 43 -8.88 -8.05 -0.45
C VAL A 43 -10.15 -7.19 -0.41
N GLU A 44 -10.32 -6.34 0.61
CA GLU A 44 -11.42 -5.36 0.72
C GLU A 44 -11.23 -4.17 -0.24
#